data_AF-A0A2E0RAU0-F1
#
_entry.id   AF-A0A2E0RAU0-F1
#
_cell.length_a   1.000
_cell.length_b   1.000
_cell.length_c   1.000
_cell.angle_alpha   90.00
_cell.angle_beta   90.00
_cell.angle_gamma   90.00
#
_symmetry.space_group_name_H-M   'P 1'
#
loop_
_entity.id
_entity.type
_entity.pdbx_description
1 polymer ?
#
loop_
_entity_poly.entity_id
_entity_poly.type
_entity_poly.pdbx_seq_one_letter_code
_entity_poly.pdbx_strand_id
1 'polypeptide(L)'
;MECAYDMGVRNRGWGFQSSPDSDHLAYTAFERGEGHRKRVRPLTFLRFYREIRKDGPADLDWIQKQGLLAVKLSQIFALRPDMLSIEKCRQLQTMYRNASTIPSEDVERILKQKAPSGFYDSIAWFDEKPLAAASVGQVHRATLTNGEEVVIKVVKADHKERFHRDVKRMMRMMRLAISLSPKLRRVGNPLALLRHVEDYTTRELDLRNEIKGGSELESIQDGLSGEFPMPKLRFPKYYPEMSNEHVLVSEFVRGKTLEECINDESLPWNFLIELFRIHGAYMFGIGTFHGDLHPGNCIIDEDGCFVFIDNGAICEAPRNVSLSLFNFFEELSKNNHDAAFEALLGIAGQRPSEDRVRRFKSRMAEIYEGFGEKSVGEQSLTDLMMRTVRTAVEDAGADFGEEGFPIIRSLMYMDGLVIRTHPEVKLIAEMGPSLAEFRDGLDMEWR
;
A
#
# COMPACT_ATOMS: atom_id res chain seq x y z
N MET A 1 14.71 12.30 -56.66
CA MET A 1 13.66 11.28 -56.88
C MET A 1 12.87 11.20 -55.59
N GLU A 2 12.09 12.22 -55.24
CA GLU A 2 10.74 12.52 -55.80
C GLU A 2 9.85 11.28 -55.83
N CYS A 3 8.86 11.23 -54.93
CA CYS A 3 7.49 11.57 -55.31
C CYS A 3 6.62 11.77 -54.06
N ALA A 4 6.13 13.00 -53.90
CA ALA A 4 4.97 13.35 -53.11
C ALA A 4 3.69 13.01 -53.88
N TYR A 5 2.58 12.74 -53.20
CA TYR A 5 1.26 13.15 -53.67
C TYR A 5 0.33 13.47 -52.49
N ASP A 6 -0.10 14.73 -52.51
CA ASP A 6 -1.11 15.37 -51.69
C ASP A 6 -2.51 15.11 -52.28
N MET A 7 -3.54 15.24 -51.42
CA MET A 7 -4.87 15.81 -51.68
C MET A 7 -6.01 15.10 -50.92
N GLY A 8 -6.71 15.87 -50.09
CA GLY A 8 -8.14 16.10 -50.38
C GLY A 8 -9.19 15.56 -49.40
N VAL A 9 -9.55 16.42 -48.46
CA VAL A 9 -10.81 16.50 -47.70
C VAL A 9 -12.06 16.00 -48.46
N ARG A 10 -12.92 15.18 -47.83
CA ARG A 10 -14.39 15.18 -48.08
C ARG A 10 -15.22 14.62 -46.92
N ASN A 11 -15.86 15.59 -46.27
CA ASN A 11 -17.11 15.57 -45.51
C ASN A 11 -18.14 14.50 -45.97
N ARG A 12 -18.68 13.69 -45.05
CA ARG A 12 -19.99 13.04 -45.18
C ARG A 12 -20.66 12.88 -43.81
N GLY A 13 -21.55 13.81 -43.50
CA GLY A 13 -22.61 13.62 -42.52
C GLY A 13 -23.68 12.68 -43.07
N TRP A 14 -24.26 11.89 -42.17
CA TRP A 14 -25.57 11.27 -42.35
C TRP A 14 -26.36 11.51 -41.07
N GLY A 15 -27.35 12.39 -41.17
CA GLY A 15 -28.41 12.50 -40.18
C GLY A 15 -29.47 11.44 -40.44
N PHE A 16 -30.10 10.98 -39.35
CA PHE A 16 -31.47 10.48 -39.37
C PHE A 16 -32.19 11.03 -38.15
N GLN A 17 -33.22 11.85 -38.41
CA GLN A 17 -34.20 12.32 -37.44
C GLN A 17 -35.40 11.35 -37.44
N SER A 18 -35.69 10.84 -36.24
CA SER A 18 -36.99 10.56 -35.61
C SER A 18 -38.12 9.83 -36.36
N SER A 19 -38.60 8.74 -35.74
CA SER A 19 -40.02 8.66 -35.36
C SER A 19 -40.18 7.86 -34.05
N PRO A 20 -41.21 8.16 -33.24
CA PRO A 20 -41.31 7.83 -31.82
C PRO A 20 -42.09 6.52 -31.57
N ASP A 21 -42.18 6.13 -30.31
CA ASP A 21 -43.06 5.08 -29.76
C ASP A 21 -42.52 3.64 -29.79
N SER A 22 -41.63 3.33 -28.84
CA SER A 22 -41.65 2.02 -28.14
C SER A 22 -40.81 1.93 -26.85
N ASP A 23 -39.98 2.92 -26.51
CA ASP A 23 -38.98 2.75 -25.42
C ASP A 23 -39.30 3.49 -24.11
N HIS A 24 -40.52 4.02 -23.96
CA HIS A 24 -40.93 4.79 -22.78
C HIS A 24 -41.43 3.97 -21.56
N LEU A 25 -41.18 2.65 -21.50
CA LEU A 25 -41.54 1.82 -20.34
C LEU A 25 -40.36 1.11 -19.65
N ALA A 26 -39.11 1.35 -20.05
CA ALA A 26 -37.93 0.74 -19.40
C ALA A 26 -37.11 1.70 -18.50
N TYR A 27 -37.45 2.98 -18.44
CA TYR A 27 -36.62 4.01 -17.78
C TYR A 27 -37.18 4.65 -16.49
N THR A 28 -38.29 4.13 -15.94
CA THR A 28 -38.94 4.70 -14.74
C THR A 28 -39.03 3.73 -13.54
N ALA A 29 -38.13 2.74 -13.46
CA ALA A 29 -38.08 1.80 -12.32
C ALA A 29 -36.76 1.81 -11.54
N PHE A 30 -35.84 2.75 -11.80
CA PHE A 30 -34.56 2.87 -11.07
C PHE A 30 -34.49 4.04 -10.06
N GLU A 31 -35.65 4.57 -9.65
CA GLU A 31 -35.77 5.62 -8.61
C GLU A 31 -36.60 5.17 -7.40
N ARG A 32 -36.50 3.89 -7.01
CA ARG A 32 -36.95 3.47 -5.68
C ARG A 32 -35.78 2.89 -4.91
N GLY A 33 -35.35 3.65 -3.91
CA GLY A 33 -34.25 3.31 -3.03
C GLY A 33 -34.43 1.94 -2.40
N GLU A 34 -33.67 0.97 -2.88
CA GLU A 34 -33.26 -0.22 -2.13
C GLU A 34 -31.82 -0.59 -2.51
N GLY A 35 -30.88 0.28 -2.12
CA GLY A 35 -29.48 -0.08 -2.02
C GLY A 35 -29.36 -1.31 -1.11
N HIS A 36 -29.05 -2.45 -1.71
CA HIS A 36 -29.00 -3.76 -1.08
C HIS A 36 -28.14 -3.73 0.19
N ARG A 37 -28.82 -3.71 1.35
CA ARG A 37 -28.25 -3.86 2.70
C ARG A 37 -27.58 -5.23 2.87
N LYS A 38 -26.37 -5.43 2.37
CA LYS A 38 -25.57 -6.61 2.75
C LYS A 38 -24.90 -6.35 4.10
N ARG A 39 -25.67 -6.58 5.16
CA ARG A 39 -25.22 -6.68 6.56
C ARG A 39 -24.20 -7.81 6.68
N VAL A 40 -23.04 -7.58 7.28
CA VAL A 40 -22.18 -8.66 7.76
C VAL A 40 -22.93 -9.41 8.88
N ARG A 41 -23.60 -10.52 8.52
CA ARG A 41 -24.25 -11.45 9.46
C ARG A 41 -23.20 -12.38 10.08
N PRO A 42 -23.43 -13.00 11.25
CA PRO A 42 -22.48 -13.94 11.87
C PRO A 42 -21.98 -15.05 10.94
N LEU A 43 -22.87 -15.55 10.08
CA LEU A 43 -22.57 -16.54 9.05
C LEU A 43 -21.56 -16.05 7.99
N THR A 44 -21.48 -14.73 7.79
CA THR A 44 -20.65 -14.06 6.77
C THR A 44 -19.19 -13.99 7.18
N PHE A 45 -18.88 -13.76 8.47
CA PHE A 45 -17.49 -13.76 8.94
C PHE A 45 -16.92 -15.18 9.00
N LEU A 46 -17.70 -16.15 9.50
CA LEU A 46 -17.26 -17.54 9.47
C LEU A 46 -17.04 -18.02 8.03
N ARG A 47 -17.90 -17.60 7.11
CA ARG A 47 -17.72 -17.82 5.67
C ARG A 47 -16.47 -17.11 5.15
N PHE A 48 -16.22 -15.85 5.52
CA PHE A 48 -15.01 -15.11 5.14
C PHE A 48 -13.74 -15.82 5.63
N TYR A 49 -13.69 -16.21 6.91
CA TYR A 49 -12.55 -16.92 7.46
C TYR A 49 -12.31 -18.27 6.77
N ARG A 50 -13.40 -19.01 6.47
CA ARG A 50 -13.33 -20.23 5.67
C ARG A 50 -12.85 -19.96 4.25
N GLU A 51 -13.29 -18.86 3.64
CA GLU A 51 -12.89 -18.45 2.28
C GLU A 51 -11.39 -18.14 2.21
N ILE A 52 -10.87 -17.47 3.23
CA ILE A 52 -9.43 -17.16 3.34
C ILE A 52 -8.62 -18.45 3.60
N ARG A 53 -9.11 -19.35 4.47
CA ARG A 53 -8.37 -20.57 4.88
C ARG A 53 -8.60 -21.82 4.05
N LYS A 54 -9.56 -21.83 3.13
CA LYS A 54 -9.80 -23.01 2.28
C LYS A 54 -8.56 -23.29 1.43
N ASP A 55 -8.37 -24.57 1.13
CA ASP A 55 -7.39 -25.02 0.14
C ASP A 55 -7.74 -24.46 -1.24
N GLY A 56 -6.74 -24.05 -2.02
CA GLY A 56 -6.91 -23.43 -3.33
C GLY A 56 -7.26 -21.93 -3.28
N PRO A 57 -7.66 -21.30 -4.40
CA PRO A 57 -7.83 -19.85 -4.51
C PRO A 57 -9.07 -19.31 -3.79
N ALA A 58 -8.93 -18.20 -3.06
CA ALA A 58 -10.02 -17.42 -2.47
C ALA A 58 -10.83 -16.64 -3.54
N ASP A 59 -12.12 -16.47 -3.32
CA ASP A 59 -12.98 -15.64 -4.19
C ASP A 59 -12.82 -14.14 -3.84
N LEU A 60 -11.94 -13.45 -4.58
CA LEU A 60 -11.59 -12.05 -4.34
C LEU A 60 -12.79 -11.10 -4.58
N ASP A 61 -13.59 -11.36 -5.61
CA ASP A 61 -14.78 -10.57 -5.93
C ASP A 61 -15.82 -10.68 -4.79
N TRP A 62 -15.99 -11.88 -4.25
CA TRP A 62 -16.88 -12.09 -3.11
C TRP A 62 -16.37 -11.35 -1.87
N ILE A 63 -15.05 -11.37 -1.60
CA ILE A 63 -14.43 -10.64 -0.49
C ILE A 63 -14.68 -9.14 -0.65
N GLN A 64 -14.45 -8.56 -1.83
CA GLN A 64 -14.71 -7.14 -2.09
C GLN A 64 -16.18 -6.77 -1.86
N LYS A 65 -17.10 -7.64 -2.31
CA LYS A 65 -18.55 -7.46 -2.10
C LYS A 65 -18.97 -7.53 -0.62
N GLN A 66 -18.13 -8.01 0.30
CA GLN A 66 -18.40 -7.96 1.75
C GLN A 66 -18.13 -6.59 2.37
N GLY A 67 -17.41 -5.70 1.69
CA GLY A 67 -17.12 -4.34 2.11
C GLY A 67 -15.71 -4.13 2.68
N LEU A 68 -15.40 -2.88 3.01
CA LEU A 68 -14.06 -2.39 3.36
C LEU A 68 -13.35 -3.21 4.44
N LEU A 69 -14.05 -3.62 5.50
CA LEU A 69 -13.46 -4.42 6.57
C LEU A 69 -12.93 -5.78 6.08
N ALA A 70 -13.62 -6.44 5.16
CA ALA A 70 -13.17 -7.73 4.62
C ALA A 70 -11.95 -7.57 3.71
N VAL A 71 -11.90 -6.49 2.92
CA VAL A 71 -10.75 -6.15 2.08
C VAL A 71 -9.52 -5.86 2.96
N LYS A 72 -9.66 -4.99 3.97
CA LYS A 72 -8.56 -4.65 4.89
C LYS A 72 -8.05 -5.85 5.69
N LEU A 73 -8.95 -6.74 6.15
CA LEU A 73 -8.53 -8.00 6.77
C LEU A 73 -7.76 -8.90 5.80
N SER A 74 -8.21 -9.00 4.55
CA SER A 74 -7.55 -9.82 3.52
C SER A 74 -6.16 -9.30 3.18
N GLN A 75 -6.02 -7.98 3.10
CA GLN A 75 -4.74 -7.29 2.94
C GLN A 75 -3.78 -7.66 4.08
N ILE A 76 -4.20 -7.60 5.34
CA ILE A 76 -3.32 -8.01 6.46
C ILE A 76 -2.98 -9.50 6.40
N PHE A 77 -3.96 -10.38 6.10
CA PHE A 77 -3.70 -11.81 5.93
C PHE A 77 -2.71 -12.11 4.80
N ALA A 78 -2.67 -11.27 3.77
CA ALA A 78 -1.73 -11.38 2.65
C ALA A 78 -0.26 -11.22 3.08
N LEU A 79 -0.01 -10.65 4.26
CA LEU A 79 1.31 -10.46 4.86
C LEU A 79 1.62 -11.50 5.96
N ARG A 80 0.75 -12.49 6.18
CA ARG A 80 0.86 -13.49 7.26
C ARG A 80 1.15 -14.90 6.74
N PRO A 81 2.36 -15.17 6.22
CA PRO A 81 2.73 -16.50 5.73
C PRO A 81 2.72 -17.52 6.87
N ASP A 82 2.96 -17.12 8.11
CA ASP A 82 2.80 -17.98 9.30
C ASP A 82 1.35 -18.49 9.48
N MET A 83 0.35 -17.81 8.92
CA MET A 83 -1.07 -18.18 9.03
C MET A 83 -1.64 -18.86 7.79
N LEU A 84 -1.12 -18.55 6.59
CA LEU A 84 -1.64 -18.99 5.29
C LEU A 84 -0.55 -19.59 4.41
N SER A 85 -0.94 -20.31 3.34
CA SER A 85 0.04 -20.74 2.34
C SER A 85 0.59 -19.54 1.57
N ILE A 86 1.80 -19.67 1.01
CA ILE A 86 2.45 -18.58 0.27
C ILE A 86 1.64 -18.23 -0.98
N GLU A 87 1.08 -19.23 -1.66
CA GLU A 87 0.22 -19.05 -2.83
C GLU A 87 -1.03 -18.25 -2.47
N LYS A 88 -1.63 -18.51 -1.29
CA LYS A 88 -2.77 -17.75 -0.80
C LYS A 88 -2.38 -16.31 -0.48
N CYS A 89 -1.25 -16.09 0.20
CA CYS A 89 -0.74 -14.75 0.48
C CYS A 89 -0.59 -13.94 -0.82
N ARG A 90 0.09 -14.49 -1.84
CA ARG A 90 0.23 -13.88 -3.17
C ARG A 90 -1.11 -13.53 -3.82
N GLN A 91 -2.06 -14.45 -3.76
CA GLN A 91 -3.37 -14.21 -4.33
C GLN A 91 -4.05 -13.01 -3.66
N LEU A 92 -4.04 -12.95 -2.32
CA LEU A 92 -4.64 -11.86 -1.56
C LEU A 92 -3.89 -10.54 -1.75
N GLN A 93 -2.60 -10.56 -2.08
CA GLN A 93 -1.82 -9.34 -2.38
C GLN A 93 -2.38 -8.57 -3.58
N THR A 94 -3.02 -9.25 -4.53
CA THR A 94 -3.67 -8.58 -5.68
C THR A 94 -4.78 -7.61 -5.26
N MET A 95 -5.33 -7.76 -4.04
CA MET A 95 -6.32 -6.85 -3.47
C MET A 95 -5.75 -5.50 -3.04
N TYR A 96 -4.42 -5.33 -3.00
CA TYR A 96 -3.80 -4.01 -2.83
C TYR A 96 -3.88 -3.18 -4.13
N ARG A 97 -3.72 -3.83 -5.29
CA ARG A 97 -3.79 -3.17 -6.61
C ARG A 97 -5.23 -2.94 -7.07
N ASN A 98 -6.10 -3.91 -6.83
CA ASN A 98 -7.49 -3.89 -7.26
C ASN A 98 -8.37 -3.19 -6.22
N ALA A 99 -8.11 -1.91 -5.95
CA ALA A 99 -9.10 -1.04 -5.33
C ALA A 99 -10.23 -0.85 -6.34
N SER A 100 -11.11 -1.85 -6.42
CA SER A 100 -12.23 -1.90 -7.36
C SER A 100 -12.96 -0.58 -7.34
N THR A 101 -13.08 0.03 -8.52
CA THR A 101 -13.87 1.22 -8.87
C THR A 101 -15.10 1.32 -7.99
N ILE A 102 -14.97 2.04 -6.87
CA ILE A 102 -16.09 2.29 -5.99
C ILE A 102 -17.02 3.19 -6.82
N PRO A 103 -18.32 2.84 -6.95
CA PRO A 103 -19.26 3.63 -7.75
C PRO A 103 -19.14 5.10 -7.38
N SER A 104 -19.13 5.96 -8.40
CA SER A 104 -18.99 7.39 -8.19
C SER A 104 -20.12 7.87 -7.28
N GLU A 105 -19.79 8.28 -6.05
CA GLU A 105 -20.73 9.08 -5.28
C GLU A 105 -20.80 10.47 -5.87
N ASP A 106 -21.93 11.14 -5.67
CA ASP A 106 -22.10 12.54 -6.02
C ASP A 106 -21.10 13.39 -5.22
N VAL A 107 -19.99 13.73 -5.87
CA VAL A 107 -18.89 14.52 -5.30
C VAL A 107 -19.37 15.91 -4.90
N GLU A 108 -20.28 16.52 -5.66
CA GLU A 108 -20.83 17.82 -5.30
C GLU A 108 -21.59 17.75 -3.98
N ARG A 109 -22.38 16.69 -3.77
CA ARG A 109 -23.09 16.49 -2.51
C ARG A 109 -22.13 16.36 -1.34
N ILE A 110 -21.02 15.64 -1.51
CA ILE A 110 -19.99 15.50 -0.47
C ILE A 110 -19.36 16.86 -0.19
N LEU A 111 -18.90 17.57 -1.22
CA LEU A 111 -18.26 18.88 -1.07
C LEU A 111 -19.22 19.91 -0.45
N LYS A 112 -20.49 19.96 -0.86
CA LYS A 112 -21.52 20.85 -0.27
C LYS A 112 -21.73 20.62 1.22
N GLN A 113 -21.59 19.37 1.68
CA GLN A 113 -21.81 19.01 3.08
C GLN A 113 -20.55 19.11 3.94
N LYS A 114 -19.39 18.84 3.34
CA LYS A 114 -18.16 18.54 4.09
C LYS A 114 -16.99 19.47 3.79
N ALA A 115 -17.02 20.26 2.71
CA ALA A 115 -15.93 21.18 2.43
C ALA A 115 -15.86 22.30 3.49
N PRO A 116 -14.66 22.83 3.81
CA PRO A 116 -14.52 23.99 4.69
C PRO A 116 -15.26 25.23 4.18
N SER A 117 -15.54 26.17 5.08
CA SER A 117 -16.07 27.50 4.71
C SER A 117 -15.11 28.24 3.78
N GLY A 118 -15.61 28.83 2.71
CA GLY A 118 -14.80 29.55 1.71
C GLY A 118 -14.08 28.65 0.70
N PHE A 119 -14.28 27.32 0.77
CA PHE A 119 -13.73 26.39 -0.21
C PHE A 119 -14.14 26.76 -1.63
N TYR A 120 -15.44 26.90 -1.90
CA TYR A 120 -15.95 27.23 -3.23
C TYR A 120 -15.50 28.60 -3.74
N ASP A 121 -15.30 29.57 -2.85
CA ASP A 121 -14.82 30.91 -3.22
C ASP A 121 -13.36 30.88 -3.71
N SER A 122 -12.62 29.83 -3.36
CA SER A 122 -11.22 29.64 -3.71
C SER A 122 -11.02 28.77 -4.97
N ILE A 123 -12.08 28.14 -5.51
CA ILE A 123 -12.03 27.28 -6.69
C ILE A 123 -12.50 28.04 -7.93
N ALA A 124 -11.64 28.20 -8.94
CA ALA A 124 -11.99 28.78 -10.23
C ALA A 124 -12.58 27.74 -11.19
N TRP A 125 -12.08 26.50 -11.14
CA TRP A 125 -12.54 25.40 -11.98
C TRP A 125 -12.40 24.06 -11.25
N PHE A 126 -13.33 23.14 -11.49
CA PHE A 126 -13.36 21.81 -10.89
C PHE A 126 -13.83 20.78 -11.94
N ASP A 127 -13.11 19.67 -12.07
CA ASP A 127 -13.52 18.56 -12.92
C ASP A 127 -14.44 17.60 -12.14
N GLU A 128 -15.70 17.50 -12.55
CA GLU A 128 -16.63 16.52 -11.98
C GLU A 128 -16.22 15.08 -12.29
N LYS A 129 -15.43 14.85 -13.35
CA LYS A 129 -14.89 13.52 -13.64
C LYS A 129 -13.69 13.28 -12.72
N PRO A 130 -13.69 12.16 -11.96
CA PRO A 130 -12.55 11.84 -11.14
C PRO A 130 -11.34 11.54 -12.03
N LEU A 131 -10.19 12.10 -11.65
CA LEU A 131 -8.89 11.74 -12.21
C LEU A 131 -8.55 10.29 -11.87
N ALA A 132 -8.83 9.89 -10.62
CA ALA A 132 -8.59 8.54 -10.13
C ALA A 132 -9.58 8.16 -9.01
N ALA A 133 -9.82 6.86 -8.89
CA ALA A 133 -10.44 6.28 -7.70
C ALA A 133 -9.33 5.95 -6.68
N ALA A 134 -9.46 6.46 -5.46
CA ALA A 134 -8.55 6.14 -4.36
C ALA A 134 -9.11 5.00 -3.50
N SER A 135 -8.28 4.43 -2.63
CA SER A 135 -8.64 3.31 -1.74
C SER A 135 -9.91 3.57 -0.90
N VAL A 136 -10.13 4.82 -0.47
CA VAL A 136 -11.25 5.23 0.38
C VAL A 136 -12.08 6.39 -0.18
N GLY A 137 -11.77 6.87 -1.39
CA GLY A 137 -12.28 8.14 -1.90
C GLY A 137 -12.12 8.34 -3.41
N GLN A 138 -12.26 9.59 -3.84
CA GLN A 138 -12.09 10.02 -5.24
C GLN A 138 -11.13 11.20 -5.29
N VAL A 139 -10.39 11.32 -6.39
CA VAL A 139 -9.47 12.43 -6.64
C VAL A 139 -9.94 13.17 -7.88
N HIS A 140 -10.11 14.47 -7.77
CA HIS A 140 -10.57 15.36 -8.84
C HIS A 140 -9.54 16.43 -9.13
N ARG A 141 -9.41 16.85 -10.39
CA ARG A 141 -8.57 17.98 -10.75
C ARG A 141 -9.33 19.28 -10.58
N ALA A 142 -8.65 20.33 -10.14
CA ALA A 142 -9.21 21.67 -10.02
C ALA A 142 -8.15 22.74 -10.26
N THR A 143 -8.62 23.97 -10.39
CA THR A 143 -7.78 25.16 -10.47
C THR A 143 -8.28 26.16 -9.44
N LEU A 144 -7.36 26.69 -8.62
CA LEU A 144 -7.64 27.72 -7.64
C LEU A 144 -7.83 29.09 -8.31
N THR A 145 -8.46 30.04 -7.63
CA THR A 145 -8.66 31.42 -8.13
C THR A 145 -7.35 32.20 -8.33
N ASN A 146 -6.26 31.78 -7.71
CA ASN A 146 -4.92 32.30 -7.94
C ASN A 146 -4.21 31.69 -9.18
N GLY A 147 -4.84 30.73 -9.86
CA GLY A 147 -4.32 30.03 -11.03
C GLY A 147 -3.52 28.76 -10.75
N GLU A 148 -3.27 28.40 -9.48
CA GLU A 148 -2.59 27.16 -9.12
C GLU A 148 -3.46 25.93 -9.45
N GLU A 149 -2.84 24.88 -10.00
CA GLU A 149 -3.50 23.61 -10.25
C GLU A 149 -3.40 22.70 -9.03
N VAL A 150 -4.54 22.11 -8.65
CA VAL A 150 -4.65 21.29 -7.45
C VAL A 150 -5.41 20.01 -7.73
N VAL A 151 -5.21 19.03 -6.86
CA VAL A 151 -6.10 17.89 -6.71
C VAL A 151 -6.97 18.07 -5.48
N ILE A 152 -8.23 17.65 -5.61
CA ILE A 152 -9.20 17.61 -4.53
C ILE A 152 -9.55 16.15 -4.28
N LYS A 153 -9.06 15.61 -3.16
CA LYS A 153 -9.38 14.26 -2.71
C LYS A 153 -10.55 14.33 -1.73
N VAL A 154 -11.57 13.52 -1.98
CA VAL A 154 -12.77 13.44 -1.13
C VAL A 154 -12.94 12.03 -0.57
N VAL A 155 -13.16 11.92 0.73
CA VAL A 155 -13.55 10.65 1.38
C VAL A 155 -15.07 10.56 1.39
N LYS A 156 -15.58 9.37 1.04
CA LYS A 156 -17.02 9.09 1.06
C LYS A 156 -17.59 9.22 2.47
N ALA A 157 -18.66 10.00 2.60
CA ALA A 157 -19.26 10.36 3.88
C ALA A 157 -19.68 9.14 4.73
N ASP A 158 -20.08 8.06 4.07
CA ASP A 158 -20.70 6.89 4.73
C ASP A 158 -19.68 5.87 5.26
N HIS A 159 -18.40 5.99 4.88
CA HIS A 159 -17.40 4.94 5.10
C HIS A 159 -16.93 4.85 6.55
N LYS A 160 -16.60 5.98 7.19
CA LYS A 160 -16.06 6.01 8.56
C LYS A 160 -17.01 5.41 9.57
N GLU A 161 -18.24 5.91 9.64
CA GLU A 161 -19.22 5.41 10.62
C GLU A 161 -19.63 3.97 10.34
N ARG A 162 -19.81 3.60 9.07
CA ARG A 162 -20.15 2.23 8.68
C ARG A 162 -19.04 1.26 9.05
N PHE A 163 -17.80 1.62 8.76
CA PHE A 163 -16.62 0.84 9.10
C PHE A 163 -16.52 0.63 10.63
N HIS A 164 -16.62 1.70 11.43
CA HIS A 164 -16.64 1.58 12.90
C HIS A 164 -17.77 0.68 13.40
N ARG A 165 -18.97 0.77 12.81
CA ARG A 165 -20.09 -0.12 13.16
C ARG A 165 -19.79 -1.59 12.82
N ASP A 166 -19.16 -1.85 11.67
CA ASP A 166 -18.80 -3.19 11.23
C ASP A 166 -17.68 -3.78 12.11
N VAL A 167 -16.65 -3.00 12.46
CA VAL A 167 -15.61 -3.42 13.42
C VAL A 167 -16.21 -3.69 14.80
N LYS A 168 -17.01 -2.77 15.37
CA LYS A 168 -17.65 -2.97 16.68
C LYS A 168 -18.54 -4.20 16.72
N ARG A 169 -19.24 -4.50 15.62
CA ARG A 169 -20.02 -5.74 15.49
C ARG A 169 -19.09 -6.95 15.50
N MET A 170 -18.01 -6.92 14.72
CA MET A 170 -17.04 -8.01 14.64
C MET A 170 -16.41 -8.29 16.00
N MET A 171 -15.94 -7.25 16.71
CA MET A 171 -15.36 -7.38 18.04
C MET A 171 -16.33 -8.04 19.03
N ARG A 172 -17.60 -7.63 19.04
CA ARG A 172 -18.62 -8.24 19.92
C ARG A 172 -18.83 -9.73 19.60
N MET A 173 -18.89 -10.07 18.31
CA MET A 173 -19.02 -11.46 17.87
C MET A 173 -17.80 -12.30 18.24
N MET A 174 -16.59 -11.78 18.04
CA MET A 174 -15.35 -12.48 18.40
C MET A 174 -15.27 -12.71 19.91
N ARG A 175 -15.63 -11.72 20.73
CA ARG A 175 -15.70 -11.88 22.19
C ARG A 175 -16.67 -12.99 22.60
N LEU A 176 -17.84 -13.06 21.97
CA LEU A 176 -18.82 -14.12 22.24
C LEU A 176 -18.28 -15.50 21.82
N ALA A 177 -17.67 -15.61 20.62
CA ALA A 177 -17.09 -16.87 20.14
C ALA A 177 -15.94 -17.36 21.04
N ILE A 178 -15.07 -16.46 21.48
CA ILE A 178 -13.98 -16.74 22.43
C ILE A 178 -14.53 -17.16 23.79
N SER A 179 -15.63 -16.55 24.24
CA SER A 179 -16.31 -16.93 25.50
C SER A 179 -16.96 -18.31 25.44
N LEU A 180 -17.48 -18.71 24.28
CA LEU A 180 -18.15 -20.00 24.07
C LEU A 180 -17.17 -21.15 23.79
N SER A 181 -15.94 -20.84 23.37
CA SER A 181 -14.90 -21.85 23.11
C SER A 181 -13.53 -21.40 23.68
N PRO A 182 -13.15 -21.87 24.87
CA PRO A 182 -11.84 -21.59 25.46
C PRO A 182 -10.66 -22.02 24.58
N LYS A 183 -10.86 -22.98 23.66
CA LYS A 183 -9.85 -23.39 22.67
C LYS A 183 -9.53 -22.27 21.67
N LEU A 184 -10.49 -21.40 21.35
CA LEU A 184 -10.26 -20.23 20.48
C LEU A 184 -9.40 -19.15 21.14
N ARG A 185 -9.28 -19.11 22.49
CA ARG A 185 -8.34 -18.20 23.17
C ARG A 185 -6.87 -18.48 22.84
N ARG A 186 -6.55 -19.70 22.38
CA ARG A 186 -5.18 -20.11 22.03
C ARG A 186 -4.84 -19.84 20.55
N VAL A 187 -5.79 -19.36 19.75
CA VAL A 187 -5.64 -19.15 18.30
C VAL A 187 -5.41 -17.66 18.03
N GLY A 188 -4.18 -17.21 18.29
CA GLY A 188 -3.77 -15.81 18.08
C GLY A 188 -4.57 -14.79 18.90
N ASN A 189 -4.23 -13.50 18.77
CA ASN A 189 -5.00 -12.42 19.38
C ASN A 189 -5.85 -11.72 18.30
N PRO A 190 -6.96 -12.33 17.84
CA PRO A 190 -7.73 -11.77 16.73
C PRO A 190 -8.43 -10.44 17.09
N LEU A 191 -8.57 -10.15 18.39
CA LEU A 191 -9.05 -8.86 18.86
C LEU A 191 -7.99 -7.76 18.74
N ALA A 192 -6.70 -8.09 18.88
CA ALA A 192 -5.63 -7.15 18.56
C ALA A 192 -5.65 -6.83 17.06
N LEU A 193 -5.66 -7.86 16.21
CA LEU A 193 -5.74 -7.70 14.75
C LEU A 193 -6.92 -6.81 14.32
N LEU A 194 -8.12 -7.02 14.87
CA LEU A 194 -9.27 -6.17 14.54
C LEU A 194 -9.10 -4.71 14.99
N ARG A 195 -8.46 -4.47 16.13
CA ARG A 195 -8.17 -3.11 16.60
C ARG A 195 -7.11 -2.45 15.73
N HIS A 196 -6.11 -3.20 15.30
CA HIS A 196 -5.12 -2.71 14.34
C HIS A 196 -5.76 -2.30 13.01
N VAL A 197 -6.64 -3.15 12.47
CA VAL A 197 -7.43 -2.84 11.27
C VAL A 197 -8.27 -1.58 11.48
N GLU A 198 -8.91 -1.45 12.65
CA GLU A 198 -9.72 -0.29 13.01
C GLU A 198 -8.90 0.99 13.01
N ASP A 199 -7.76 0.98 13.71
CA ASP A 199 -6.86 2.11 13.84
C ASP A 199 -6.29 2.53 12.48
N TYR A 200 -5.65 1.60 11.78
CA TYR A 200 -5.02 1.85 10.48
C TYR A 200 -6.02 2.37 9.44
N THR A 201 -7.19 1.74 9.32
CA THR A 201 -8.21 2.18 8.34
C THR A 201 -8.86 3.51 8.77
N THR A 202 -8.99 3.77 10.06
CA THR A 202 -9.54 5.06 10.53
C THR A 202 -8.56 6.20 10.25
N ARG A 203 -7.25 5.95 10.31
CA ARG A 203 -6.23 6.91 9.89
C ARG A 203 -6.34 7.23 8.40
N GLU A 204 -6.52 6.23 7.54
CA GLU A 204 -6.74 6.44 6.10
C GLU A 204 -8.04 7.22 5.79
N LEU A 205 -9.07 7.11 6.63
CA LEU A 205 -10.36 7.78 6.44
C LEU A 205 -10.38 9.25 6.92
N ASP A 206 -9.29 9.75 7.49
CA ASP A 206 -9.13 11.14 7.91
C ASP A 206 -8.00 11.78 7.10
N LEU A 207 -8.39 12.55 6.07
CA LEU A 207 -7.43 13.09 5.11
C LEU A 207 -6.44 14.10 5.71
N ARG A 208 -6.67 14.60 6.93
CA ARG A 208 -5.68 15.42 7.63
C ARG A 208 -4.41 14.64 7.94
N ASN A 209 -4.50 13.33 8.03
CA ASN A 209 -3.33 12.47 8.25
C ASN A 209 -2.40 12.46 7.04
N GLU A 210 -2.90 12.70 5.82
CA GLU A 210 -2.07 12.80 4.63
C GLU A 210 -1.19 14.06 4.67
N ILE A 211 -1.75 15.19 5.11
CA ILE A 211 -0.99 16.42 5.34
C ILE A 211 0.06 16.19 6.43
N LYS A 212 -0.35 15.64 7.58
CA LYS A 212 0.55 15.39 8.71
C LYS A 212 1.69 14.45 8.33
N GLY A 213 1.37 13.34 7.64
CA GLY A 213 2.37 12.37 7.23
C GLY A 213 3.33 12.92 6.18
N GLY A 214 2.83 13.71 5.22
CA GLY A 214 3.68 14.43 4.28
C GLY A 214 4.65 15.38 4.99
N SER A 215 4.15 16.22 5.89
CA SER A 215 4.99 17.14 6.67
C SER A 215 5.96 16.43 7.61
N GLU A 216 5.60 15.28 8.18
CA GLU A 216 6.48 14.49 9.03
C GLU A 216 7.64 13.90 8.23
N LEU A 217 7.37 13.31 7.08
CA LEU A 217 8.42 12.79 6.19
C LEU A 217 9.30 13.92 5.65
N GLU A 218 8.72 15.05 5.26
CA GLU A 218 9.46 16.24 4.83
C GLU A 218 10.38 16.77 5.95
N SER A 219 9.89 16.85 7.19
CA SER A 219 10.72 17.26 8.33
C SER A 219 11.88 16.30 8.60
N ILE A 220 11.69 14.99 8.36
CA ILE A 220 12.76 13.99 8.46
C ILE A 220 13.78 14.21 7.34
N GLN A 221 13.33 14.44 6.10
CA GLN A 221 14.19 14.77 4.96
C GLN A 221 15.09 15.96 5.27
N ASP A 222 14.50 17.05 5.76
CA ASP A 222 15.22 18.28 6.09
C ASP A 222 16.24 18.06 7.19
N GLY A 223 15.87 17.32 8.24
CA GLY A 223 16.75 16.97 9.36
C GLY A 223 17.98 16.14 8.93
N LEU A 224 17.85 15.35 7.87
CA LEU A 224 18.93 14.51 7.33
C LEU A 224 19.77 15.20 6.26
N SER A 225 19.37 16.37 5.78
CA SER A 225 19.99 17.03 4.61
C SER A 225 21.52 17.23 4.69
N GLY A 226 22.09 17.31 5.89
CA GLY A 226 23.53 17.42 6.12
C GLY A 226 24.32 16.10 6.09
N GLU A 227 23.70 14.99 6.48
CA GLU A 227 24.35 13.69 6.66
C GLU A 227 23.94 12.70 5.54
N PHE A 228 22.67 12.73 5.15
CA PHE A 228 22.07 11.85 4.16
C PHE A 228 21.14 12.64 3.21
N PRO A 229 21.69 13.30 2.19
CA PRO A 229 20.89 14.12 1.27
C PRO A 229 20.00 13.27 0.36
N MET A 230 18.77 13.74 0.13
CA MET A 230 17.78 13.12 -0.73
C MET A 230 17.23 14.14 -1.75
N PRO A 231 18.05 14.61 -2.71
CA PRO A 231 17.70 15.73 -3.59
C PRO A 231 16.60 15.40 -4.60
N LYS A 232 16.33 14.11 -4.83
CA LYS A 232 15.25 13.65 -5.72
C LYS A 232 13.94 13.36 -4.99
N LEU A 233 13.85 13.57 -3.68
CA LEU A 233 12.61 13.40 -2.94
C LEU A 233 11.95 14.75 -2.74
N ARG A 234 10.63 14.82 -2.93
CA ARG A 234 9.81 15.92 -2.43
C ARG A 234 8.41 15.43 -2.07
N PHE A 235 7.65 16.32 -1.45
CA PHE A 235 6.25 16.11 -1.12
C PHE A 235 5.37 17.15 -1.82
N PRO A 236 4.08 16.85 -2.07
CA PRO A 236 3.16 17.83 -2.62
C PRO A 236 2.97 19.01 -1.67
N LYS A 237 2.82 20.22 -2.21
CA LYS A 237 2.30 21.34 -1.41
C LYS A 237 0.86 21.04 -0.99
N TYR A 238 0.59 21.05 0.32
CA TYR A 238 -0.76 20.92 0.86
C TYR A 238 -1.39 22.29 1.13
N TYR A 239 -2.73 22.34 1.13
CA TYR A 239 -3.52 23.53 1.45
C TYR A 239 -4.40 23.25 2.69
N PRO A 240 -3.84 23.31 3.93
CA PRO A 240 -4.54 22.91 5.14
C PRO A 240 -5.81 23.72 5.42
N GLU A 241 -5.83 25.00 5.05
CA GLU A 241 -6.97 25.91 5.20
C GLU A 241 -8.17 25.52 4.32
N MET A 242 -7.90 24.86 3.20
CA MET A 242 -8.91 24.31 2.29
C MET A 242 -9.23 22.83 2.56
N SER A 243 -8.60 22.25 3.58
CA SER A 243 -8.65 20.83 3.88
C SER A 243 -9.26 20.53 5.26
N ASN A 244 -9.80 19.33 5.42
CA ASN A 244 -10.28 18.78 6.68
C ASN A 244 -10.28 17.24 6.65
N GLU A 245 -11.02 16.58 7.56
CA GLU A 245 -11.03 15.11 7.63
C GLU A 245 -11.66 14.43 6.40
N HIS A 246 -12.43 15.16 5.59
CA HIS A 246 -13.21 14.62 4.46
C HIS A 246 -12.77 15.14 3.10
N VAL A 247 -12.17 16.32 3.04
CA VAL A 247 -11.71 16.98 1.82
C VAL A 247 -10.23 17.35 2.00
N LEU A 248 -9.40 16.99 1.04
CA LEU A 248 -7.99 17.37 0.97
C LEU A 248 -7.74 18.12 -0.32
N VAL A 249 -7.01 19.22 -0.21
CA VAL A 249 -6.52 19.98 -1.36
C VAL A 249 -4.99 19.96 -1.31
N SER A 250 -4.37 19.50 -2.40
CA SER A 250 -2.91 19.50 -2.57
C SER A 250 -2.53 19.86 -4.01
N GLU A 251 -1.27 20.19 -4.22
CA GLU A 251 -0.67 20.43 -5.53
C GLU A 251 -1.05 19.34 -6.52
N PHE A 252 -1.46 19.75 -7.74
CA PHE A 252 -1.51 18.84 -8.86
C PHE A 252 -0.08 18.59 -9.37
N VAL A 253 0.49 17.47 -8.97
CA VAL A 253 1.83 17.06 -9.40
C VAL A 253 1.78 16.66 -10.87
N ARG A 254 2.44 17.44 -11.72
CA ARG A 254 2.60 17.14 -13.15
C ARG A 254 3.69 16.10 -13.32
N GLY A 255 3.32 14.93 -13.85
CA GLY A 255 4.23 13.81 -13.99
C GLY A 255 3.50 12.51 -14.30
N LYS A 256 4.25 11.41 -14.29
CA LYS A 256 3.71 10.05 -14.41
C LYS A 256 3.86 9.32 -13.09
N THR A 257 2.84 8.56 -12.70
CA THR A 257 2.99 7.59 -11.61
C THR A 257 4.06 6.57 -11.95
N LEU A 258 4.70 6.00 -10.93
CA LEU A 258 5.68 4.93 -11.13
C LEU A 258 5.01 3.74 -11.85
N GLU A 259 3.74 3.44 -11.58
CA GLU A 259 2.96 2.42 -12.29
C GLU A 259 2.85 2.71 -13.80
N GLU A 260 2.58 3.95 -14.21
CA GLU A 260 2.55 4.35 -15.62
C GLU A 260 3.94 4.20 -16.27
N CYS A 261 5.00 4.63 -15.58
CA CYS A 261 6.36 4.49 -16.09
C CYS A 261 6.80 3.02 -16.24
N ILE A 262 6.31 2.11 -15.38
CA ILE A 262 6.51 0.66 -15.57
C ILE A 262 5.80 0.19 -16.83
N ASN A 263 4.55 0.59 -17.03
CA ASN A 263 3.75 0.17 -18.19
C ASN A 263 4.31 0.70 -19.51
N ASP A 264 4.94 1.87 -19.47
CA ASP A 264 5.62 2.49 -20.61
C ASP A 264 7.06 1.98 -20.81
N GLU A 265 7.54 1.06 -19.95
CA GLU A 265 8.92 0.53 -19.97
C GLU A 265 9.99 1.65 -19.90
N SER A 266 9.68 2.75 -19.21
CA SER A 266 10.48 3.97 -19.23
C SER A 266 11.29 4.20 -17.95
N LEU A 267 11.33 3.23 -17.04
CA LEU A 267 12.07 3.33 -15.77
C LEU A 267 13.48 2.79 -15.92
N PRO A 268 14.52 3.62 -15.80
CA PRO A 268 15.89 3.12 -15.80
C PRO A 268 16.29 2.61 -14.41
N TRP A 269 17.17 1.60 -14.38
CA TRP A 269 17.61 0.94 -13.14
C TRP A 269 18.14 1.89 -12.06
N ASN A 270 18.95 2.88 -12.45
CA ASN A 270 19.53 3.85 -11.52
C ASN A 270 18.46 4.68 -10.80
N PHE A 271 17.30 4.86 -11.41
CA PHE A 271 16.17 5.55 -10.79
C PHE A 271 15.53 4.66 -9.71
N LEU A 272 15.36 3.37 -9.98
CA LEU A 272 14.85 2.43 -8.96
C LEU A 272 15.81 2.28 -7.78
N ILE A 273 17.13 2.23 -8.02
CA ILE A 273 18.13 2.22 -6.94
C ILE A 273 18.01 3.48 -6.08
N GLU A 274 17.85 4.66 -6.67
CA GLU A 274 17.66 5.90 -5.90
C GLU A 274 16.36 5.86 -5.08
N LEU A 275 15.25 5.36 -5.64
CA LEU A 275 14.01 5.17 -4.90
C LEU A 275 14.20 4.24 -3.70
N PHE A 276 14.94 3.14 -3.89
CA PHE A 276 15.21 2.16 -2.85
C PHE A 276 16.17 2.70 -1.78
N ARG A 277 17.15 3.51 -2.19
CA ARG A 277 18.02 4.27 -1.29
C ARG A 277 17.19 5.19 -0.40
N ILE A 278 16.32 6.01 -1.00
CA ILE A 278 15.45 6.95 -0.28
C ILE A 278 14.52 6.20 0.68
N HIS A 279 13.69 5.28 0.18
CA HIS A 279 12.71 4.59 1.01
C HIS A 279 13.36 3.68 2.06
N GLY A 280 14.50 3.06 1.73
CA GLY A 280 15.32 2.27 2.64
C GLY A 280 15.87 3.09 3.82
N ALA A 281 16.30 4.33 3.58
CA ALA A 281 16.76 5.23 4.64
C ALA A 281 15.65 5.53 5.66
N TYR A 282 14.43 5.83 5.20
CA TYR A 282 13.27 6.00 6.08
C TYR A 282 12.93 4.71 6.84
N MET A 283 12.90 3.58 6.14
CA MET A 283 12.43 2.31 6.69
C MET A 283 13.40 1.67 7.68
N PHE A 284 14.69 1.61 7.34
CA PHE A 284 15.72 0.99 8.16
C PHE A 284 16.42 2.01 9.06
N GLY A 285 16.85 3.12 8.48
CA GLY A 285 17.62 4.18 9.14
C GLY A 285 16.82 4.92 10.20
N ILE A 286 15.67 5.46 9.83
CA ILE A 286 14.86 6.30 10.72
C ILE A 286 13.81 5.48 11.48
N GLY A 287 13.19 4.52 10.80
CA GLY A 287 12.08 3.73 11.33
C GLY A 287 10.70 4.35 11.09
N THR A 288 10.61 5.61 10.67
CA THR A 288 9.36 6.26 10.24
C THR A 288 9.35 6.32 8.72
N PHE A 289 8.35 5.72 8.06
CA PHE A 289 8.34 5.59 6.60
C PHE A 289 6.93 5.57 6.01
N HIS A 290 6.85 5.82 4.70
CA HIS A 290 5.62 5.65 3.93
C HIS A 290 5.23 4.16 3.89
N GLY A 291 4.21 3.79 4.65
CA GLY A 291 3.84 2.40 4.89
C GLY A 291 3.18 1.69 3.71
N ASP A 292 2.62 2.43 2.75
CA ASP A 292 1.94 1.89 1.57
C ASP A 292 2.50 2.48 0.26
N LEU A 293 3.84 2.55 0.13
CA LEU A 293 4.50 3.11 -1.05
C LEU A 293 4.51 2.11 -2.22
N HIS A 294 3.33 1.83 -2.77
CA HIS A 294 3.21 1.06 -4.02
C HIS A 294 3.42 1.99 -5.23
N PRO A 295 3.59 1.45 -6.45
CA PRO A 295 3.94 2.27 -7.63
C PRO A 295 2.88 3.32 -8.03
N GLY A 296 1.67 3.26 -7.48
CA GLY A 296 0.63 4.26 -7.71
C GLY A 296 0.76 5.48 -6.78
N ASN A 297 1.47 5.34 -5.66
CA ASN A 297 1.64 6.37 -4.63
C ASN A 297 2.97 7.15 -4.76
N CYS A 298 3.64 6.99 -5.90
CA CYS A 298 4.85 7.72 -6.23
C CYS A 298 4.71 8.28 -7.65
N ILE A 299 4.84 9.59 -7.79
CA ILE A 299 4.87 10.29 -9.09
C ILE A 299 6.31 10.70 -9.38
N ILE A 300 6.72 10.53 -10.63
CA ILE A 300 7.94 11.14 -11.17
C ILE A 300 7.51 12.42 -11.86
N ASP A 301 7.89 13.56 -11.30
CA ASP A 301 7.53 14.85 -11.87
C ASP A 301 8.42 15.25 -13.05
N GLU A 302 8.12 16.41 -13.65
CA GLU A 302 8.84 16.94 -14.81
C GLU A 302 10.33 17.22 -14.55
N ASP A 303 10.71 17.45 -13.28
CA ASP A 303 12.10 17.66 -12.86
C ASP A 303 12.83 16.33 -12.53
N GLY A 304 12.12 15.19 -12.61
CA GLY A 304 12.65 13.87 -12.31
C GLY A 304 12.78 13.59 -10.81
N CYS A 305 12.00 14.29 -9.98
CA CYS A 305 11.88 14.03 -8.56
C CYS A 305 10.78 13.00 -8.27
N PHE A 306 11.01 12.16 -7.28
CA PHE A 306 9.99 11.34 -6.64
C PHE A 306 9.11 12.20 -5.75
N VAL A 307 7.82 12.20 -6.04
CA VAL A 307 6.80 12.85 -5.24
C VAL A 307 5.96 11.78 -4.57
N PHE A 308 6.10 11.65 -3.25
CA PHE A 308 5.30 10.70 -2.47
C PHE A 308 3.92 11.30 -2.21
N ILE A 309 2.88 10.58 -2.62
CA ILE A 309 1.47 10.96 -2.46
C ILE A 309 0.74 9.91 -1.64
N ASP A 310 -0.45 10.21 -1.13
CA ASP A 310 -1.18 9.31 -0.22
C ASP A 310 -0.39 9.01 1.09
N ASN A 311 0.28 10.03 1.61
CA ASN A 311 1.08 10.00 2.84
C ASN A 311 0.23 9.80 4.12
N GLY A 312 -1.02 9.35 4.02
CA GLY A 312 -1.90 9.12 5.18
C GLY A 312 -1.56 7.87 5.99
N ALA A 313 -0.74 6.98 5.43
CA ALA A 313 -0.37 5.70 6.02
C ALA A 313 1.11 5.65 6.42
N ILE A 314 1.57 6.60 7.25
CA ILE A 314 2.89 6.54 7.87
C ILE A 314 2.94 5.38 8.88
N CYS A 315 4.04 4.63 8.83
CA CYS A 315 4.29 3.50 9.71
C CYS A 315 5.58 3.72 10.50
N GLU A 316 5.58 3.23 11.72
CA GLU A 316 6.76 3.15 12.58
C GLU A 316 7.22 1.70 12.66
N ALA A 317 8.48 1.45 12.33
CA ALA A 317 9.13 0.16 12.47
C ALA A 317 9.76 0.06 13.86
N PRO A 318 9.43 -0.98 14.65
CA PRO A 318 10.13 -1.23 15.90
C PRO A 318 11.63 -1.39 15.64
N ARG A 319 12.47 -0.69 16.40
CA ARG A 319 13.92 -0.67 16.17
C ARG A 319 14.57 -2.05 16.17
N ASN A 320 14.10 -2.96 17.04
CA ASN A 320 14.59 -4.33 17.05
C ASN A 320 14.29 -5.06 15.72
N VAL A 321 13.17 -4.77 15.07
CA VAL A 321 12.79 -5.38 13.79
C VAL A 321 13.55 -4.71 12.64
N SER A 322 13.56 -3.38 12.56
CA SER A 322 14.25 -2.67 11.47
C SER A 322 15.75 -2.91 11.46
N LEU A 323 16.42 -2.86 12.63
CA LEU A 323 17.86 -3.15 12.72
C LEU A 323 18.17 -4.61 12.40
N SER A 324 17.37 -5.57 12.90
CA SER A 324 17.60 -6.99 12.61
C SER A 324 17.44 -7.29 11.12
N LEU A 325 16.45 -6.69 10.45
CA LEU A 325 16.24 -6.83 9.01
C LEU A 325 17.33 -6.10 8.21
N PHE A 326 17.75 -4.91 8.63
CA PHE A 326 18.86 -4.20 8.01
C PHE A 326 20.14 -5.04 8.04
N ASN A 327 20.55 -5.50 9.22
CA ASN A 327 21.75 -6.34 9.39
C ASN A 327 21.64 -7.64 8.60
N PHE A 328 20.44 -8.22 8.54
CA PHE A 328 20.18 -9.38 7.70
C PHE A 328 20.48 -9.11 6.22
N PHE A 329 19.93 -8.04 5.65
CA PHE A 329 20.18 -7.68 4.25
C PHE A 329 21.62 -7.25 4.00
N GLU A 330 22.24 -6.56 4.94
CA GLU A 330 23.62 -6.15 4.85
C GLU A 330 24.56 -7.36 4.79
N GLU A 331 24.42 -8.31 5.71
CA GLU A 331 25.24 -9.53 5.70
C GLU A 331 24.92 -10.44 4.50
N LEU A 332 23.66 -10.50 4.06
CA LEU A 332 23.31 -11.17 2.80
C LEU A 332 24.02 -10.55 1.59
N SER A 333 24.13 -9.21 1.52
CA SER A 333 24.80 -8.51 0.41
C SER A 333 26.31 -8.85 0.35
N LYS A 334 26.90 -9.22 1.50
CA LYS A 334 28.29 -9.67 1.64
C LYS A 334 28.46 -11.18 1.46
N ASN A 335 27.39 -11.91 1.13
CA ASN A 335 27.33 -13.38 1.10
C ASN A 335 27.67 -14.04 2.46
N ASN A 336 27.47 -13.34 3.58
CA ASN A 336 27.68 -13.88 4.92
C ASN A 336 26.37 -14.45 5.49
N HIS A 337 25.97 -15.63 5.00
CA HIS A 337 24.68 -16.23 5.35
C HIS A 337 24.53 -16.54 6.84
N ASP A 338 25.60 -16.99 7.52
CA ASP A 338 25.52 -17.35 8.94
C ASP A 338 25.23 -16.13 9.82
N ALA A 339 25.91 -15.00 9.56
CA ALA A 339 25.67 -13.75 10.28
C ALA A 339 24.33 -13.12 9.92
N ALA A 340 23.90 -13.23 8.65
CA ALA A 340 22.58 -12.81 8.24
C ALA A 340 21.50 -13.55 9.04
N PHE A 341 21.55 -14.89 9.09
CA PHE A 341 20.57 -15.67 9.83
C PHE A 341 20.64 -15.37 11.33
N GLU A 342 21.83 -15.16 11.88
CA GLU A 342 22.00 -14.73 13.27
C GLU A 342 21.28 -13.42 13.57
N ALA A 343 21.34 -12.43 12.66
CA ALA A 343 20.68 -11.13 12.84
C ALA A 343 19.16 -11.26 13.02
N LEU A 344 18.51 -12.17 12.28
CA LEU A 344 17.06 -12.40 12.39
C LEU A 344 16.65 -12.98 13.75
N LEU A 345 17.55 -13.60 14.51
CA LEU A 345 17.26 -14.05 15.87
C LEU A 345 16.99 -12.86 16.82
N GLY A 346 17.51 -11.67 16.50
CA GLY A 346 17.26 -10.44 17.27
C GLY A 346 15.80 -9.96 17.24
N ILE A 347 15.01 -10.47 16.30
CA ILE A 347 13.56 -10.21 16.25
C ILE A 347 12.83 -10.96 17.36
N ALA A 348 13.37 -12.09 17.83
CA ALA A 348 12.82 -12.78 18.98
C ALA A 348 13.09 -11.96 20.25
N GLY A 349 12.05 -11.72 21.06
CA GLY A 349 12.20 -10.98 22.32
C GLY A 349 13.15 -11.63 23.33
N GLN A 350 13.45 -12.92 23.16
CA GLN A 350 14.50 -13.64 23.88
C GLN A 350 15.22 -14.57 22.91
N ARG A 351 16.54 -14.72 23.08
CA ARG A 351 17.33 -15.63 22.26
C ARG A 351 16.79 -17.06 22.38
N PRO A 352 16.53 -17.75 21.25
CA PRO A 352 16.04 -19.14 21.28
C PRO A 352 17.09 -20.09 21.86
N SER A 353 16.67 -21.30 22.24
CA SER A 353 17.62 -22.35 22.62
C SER A 353 18.54 -22.71 21.45
N GLU A 354 19.76 -23.15 21.73
CA GLU A 354 20.74 -23.52 20.70
C GLU A 354 20.22 -24.59 19.72
N ASP A 355 19.38 -25.52 20.20
CA ASP A 355 18.71 -26.49 19.31
C ASP A 355 17.73 -25.83 18.33
N ARG A 356 17.02 -24.78 18.76
CA ARG A 356 16.13 -24.00 17.88
C ARG A 356 16.94 -23.18 16.89
N VAL A 357 18.00 -22.51 17.36
CA VAL A 357 18.93 -21.75 16.52
C VAL A 357 19.50 -22.65 15.42
N ARG A 358 19.97 -23.85 15.76
CA ARG A 358 20.52 -24.80 14.78
C ARG A 358 19.49 -25.21 13.74
N ARG A 359 18.25 -25.54 14.15
CA ARG A 359 17.17 -25.89 13.20
C ARG A 359 16.81 -24.72 12.29
N PHE A 360 16.68 -23.53 12.87
CA PHE A 360 16.41 -22.30 12.13
C PHE A 360 17.49 -22.04 11.07
N LYS A 361 18.77 -22.03 11.46
CA LYS A 361 19.88 -21.80 10.52
C LYS A 361 19.97 -22.87 9.43
N SER A 362 19.73 -24.15 9.76
CA SER A 362 19.70 -25.23 8.77
C SER A 362 18.62 -25.00 7.72
N ARG A 363 17.40 -24.67 8.15
CA ARG A 363 16.28 -24.44 7.23
C ARG A 363 16.45 -23.15 6.42
N MET A 364 17.04 -22.12 7.02
CA MET A 364 17.41 -20.89 6.31
C MET A 364 18.47 -21.16 5.22
N ALA A 365 19.47 -22.00 5.49
CA ALA A 365 20.46 -22.39 4.48
C ALA A 365 19.82 -23.09 3.27
N GLU A 366 18.82 -23.95 3.49
CA GLU A 366 18.03 -24.57 2.40
C GLU A 366 17.19 -23.54 1.63
N ILE A 367 16.63 -22.53 2.31
CA ILE A 367 15.84 -21.46 1.68
C ILE A 367 16.73 -20.59 0.78
N TYR A 368 17.94 -20.28 1.23
CA TYR A 368 18.91 -19.40 0.57
C TYR A 368 19.93 -20.16 -0.29
N GLU A 369 19.67 -21.43 -0.62
CA GLU A 369 20.55 -22.19 -1.51
C GLU A 369 20.59 -21.57 -2.93
N GLY A 370 21.81 -21.24 -3.40
CA GLY A 370 22.02 -20.52 -4.65
C GLY A 370 21.56 -19.07 -4.63
N PHE A 371 21.27 -18.50 -3.45
CA PHE A 371 21.03 -17.07 -3.29
C PHE A 371 22.29 -16.28 -3.67
N GLY A 372 22.13 -15.15 -4.35
CA GLY A 372 23.23 -14.35 -4.91
C GLY A 372 23.68 -14.79 -6.31
N GLU A 373 23.34 -16.00 -6.75
CA GLU A 373 23.54 -16.43 -8.14
C GLU A 373 22.35 -16.10 -9.02
N LYS A 374 21.13 -16.21 -8.47
CA LYS A 374 19.86 -16.01 -9.15
C LYS A 374 19.44 -14.54 -9.20
N SER A 375 18.83 -14.16 -10.30
CA SER A 375 18.15 -12.88 -10.50
C SER A 375 16.76 -12.86 -9.84
N VAL A 376 16.16 -11.67 -9.69
CA VAL A 376 14.82 -11.56 -9.09
C VAL A 376 13.74 -12.26 -9.94
N GLY A 377 13.91 -12.29 -11.26
CA GLY A 377 13.02 -13.02 -12.18
C GLY A 377 13.09 -14.54 -12.01
N GLU A 378 14.24 -15.08 -11.60
CA GLU A 378 14.41 -16.51 -11.32
C GLU A 378 13.97 -16.88 -9.90
N GLN A 379 14.17 -15.98 -8.94
CA GLN A 379 13.80 -16.16 -7.55
C GLN A 379 13.26 -14.83 -6.97
N SER A 380 11.95 -14.73 -6.86
CA SER A 380 11.30 -13.56 -6.25
C SER A 380 11.74 -13.39 -4.79
N LEU A 381 12.18 -12.18 -4.43
CA LEU A 381 12.54 -11.84 -3.05
C LEU A 381 11.32 -11.96 -2.14
N THR A 382 10.11 -11.70 -2.65
CA THR A 382 8.86 -11.90 -1.91
C THR A 382 8.67 -13.35 -1.47
N ASP A 383 8.96 -14.35 -2.33
CA ASP A 383 8.88 -15.76 -1.93
C ASP A 383 9.82 -16.07 -0.78
N LEU A 384 11.06 -15.62 -0.97
CA LEU A 384 12.16 -15.85 -0.05
C LEU A 384 11.83 -15.23 1.30
N MET A 385 11.38 -13.97 1.31
CA MET A 385 10.94 -13.26 2.50
C MET A 385 9.76 -13.94 3.20
N MET A 386 8.77 -14.44 2.46
CA MET A 386 7.64 -15.17 3.07
C MET A 386 8.09 -16.48 3.73
N ARG A 387 9.04 -17.20 3.12
CA ARG A 387 9.66 -18.41 3.70
C ARG A 387 10.54 -18.06 4.91
N THR A 388 11.28 -16.96 4.85
CA THR A 388 12.10 -16.42 5.94
C THR A 388 11.26 -16.06 7.15
N VAL A 389 10.19 -15.27 6.96
CA VAL A 389 9.27 -14.87 8.04
C VAL A 389 8.62 -16.09 8.67
N ARG A 390 8.11 -17.04 7.85
CA ARG A 390 7.55 -18.30 8.35
C ARG A 390 8.56 -19.04 9.23
N THR A 391 9.78 -19.21 8.74
CA THR A 391 10.84 -19.96 9.43
C THR A 391 11.29 -19.25 10.71
N ALA A 392 11.41 -17.93 10.68
CA ALA A 392 11.74 -17.13 11.86
C ALA A 392 10.67 -17.25 12.95
N VAL A 393 9.38 -17.22 12.58
CA VAL A 393 8.28 -17.37 13.54
C VAL A 393 8.20 -18.81 14.08
N GLU A 394 8.24 -19.82 13.21
CA GLU A 394 8.06 -21.23 13.57
C GLU A 394 9.26 -21.78 14.36
N ASP A 395 10.48 -21.52 13.89
CA ASP A 395 11.69 -22.20 14.38
C ASP A 395 12.49 -21.34 15.37
N ALA A 396 12.50 -20.01 15.19
CA ALA A 396 13.19 -19.06 16.09
C ALA A 396 12.25 -18.34 17.07
N GLY A 397 10.92 -18.46 16.94
CA GLY A 397 9.99 -17.76 17.83
C GLY A 397 10.03 -16.24 17.69
N ALA A 398 10.40 -15.74 16.51
CA ALA A 398 10.34 -14.33 16.19
C ALA A 398 8.91 -13.79 16.33
N ASP A 399 8.78 -12.60 16.90
CA ASP A 399 7.52 -11.85 16.94
C ASP A 399 7.75 -10.49 16.28
N PHE A 400 7.24 -10.36 15.05
CA PHE A 400 7.36 -9.12 14.27
C PHE A 400 6.42 -8.02 14.80
N GLY A 401 5.48 -8.36 15.69
CA GLY A 401 4.41 -7.45 16.08
C GLY A 401 3.51 -7.04 14.89
N GLU A 402 2.50 -6.22 15.14
CA GLU A 402 1.67 -5.68 14.05
C GLU A 402 2.41 -4.58 13.25
N GLU A 403 3.35 -3.90 13.91
CA GLU A 403 4.13 -2.77 13.40
C GLU A 403 5.31 -3.19 12.51
N GLY A 404 5.78 -4.45 12.57
CA GLY A 404 6.83 -4.97 11.69
C GLY A 404 6.35 -5.41 10.31
N PHE A 405 5.07 -5.78 10.16
CA PHE A 405 4.52 -6.24 8.87
C PHE A 405 4.51 -5.18 7.75
N PRO A 406 4.31 -3.88 8.02
CA PRO A 406 4.49 -2.82 7.03
C PRO A 406 5.87 -2.84 6.33
N ILE A 407 6.96 -3.23 7.01
CA ILE A 407 8.29 -3.38 6.40
C ILE A 407 8.27 -4.47 5.33
N ILE A 408 7.67 -5.62 5.66
CA ILE A 408 7.54 -6.75 4.73
C ILE A 408 6.74 -6.30 3.49
N ARG A 409 5.64 -5.55 3.68
CA ARG A 409 4.85 -5.00 2.58
C ARG A 409 5.68 -4.07 1.69
N SER A 410 6.45 -3.14 2.27
CA SER A 410 7.32 -2.24 1.51
C SER A 410 8.34 -3.01 0.67
N LEU A 411 9.03 -3.98 1.26
CA LEU A 411 10.00 -4.82 0.55
C LEU A 411 9.36 -5.60 -0.61
N MET A 412 8.11 -6.03 -0.47
CA MET A 412 7.38 -6.70 -1.54
C MET A 412 7.03 -5.76 -2.70
N TYR A 413 6.68 -4.50 -2.42
CA TYR A 413 6.47 -3.51 -3.48
C TYR A 413 7.76 -3.24 -4.24
N MET A 414 8.89 -3.15 -3.53
CA MET A 414 10.22 -3.03 -4.14
C MET A 414 10.57 -4.24 -5.00
N ASP A 415 10.38 -5.47 -4.50
CA ASP A 415 10.58 -6.70 -5.28
C ASP A 415 9.70 -6.74 -6.54
N GLY A 416 8.41 -6.43 -6.38
CA GLY A 416 7.45 -6.38 -7.49
C GLY A 416 7.79 -5.34 -8.55
N LEU A 417 8.40 -4.21 -8.16
CA LEU A 417 8.93 -3.20 -9.09
C LEU A 417 10.06 -3.79 -9.94
N VAL A 418 11.03 -4.46 -9.31
CA VAL A 418 12.18 -5.04 -10.01
C VAL A 418 11.74 -6.17 -10.94
N ILE A 419 10.87 -7.08 -10.50
CA ILE A 419 10.35 -8.19 -11.32
C ILE A 419 9.71 -7.68 -12.62
N ARG A 420 8.98 -6.56 -12.55
CA ARG A 420 8.26 -5.99 -13.70
C ARG A 420 9.13 -5.16 -14.63
N THR A 421 10.33 -4.75 -14.21
CA THR A 421 11.15 -3.78 -14.96
C THR A 421 12.55 -4.31 -15.29
N HIS A 422 13.24 -4.92 -14.33
CA HIS A 422 14.62 -5.39 -14.44
C HIS A 422 14.77 -6.79 -13.83
N PRO A 423 14.05 -7.81 -14.35
CA PRO A 423 14.01 -9.15 -13.76
C PRO A 423 15.38 -9.83 -13.70
N GLU A 424 16.33 -9.44 -14.54
CA GLU A 424 17.70 -9.97 -14.62
C GLU A 424 18.61 -9.55 -13.45
N VAL A 425 18.20 -8.57 -12.66
CA VAL A 425 19.03 -7.98 -11.62
C VAL A 425 19.12 -8.87 -10.37
N LYS A 426 20.25 -8.79 -9.66
CA LYS A 426 20.46 -9.38 -8.33
C LYS A 426 20.25 -8.31 -7.26
N LEU A 427 18.99 -8.06 -6.90
CA LEU A 427 18.58 -6.90 -6.10
C LEU A 427 19.41 -6.67 -4.82
N ILE A 428 19.59 -7.69 -3.98
CA ILE A 428 20.31 -7.52 -2.70
C ILE A 428 21.80 -7.18 -2.89
N ALA A 429 22.44 -7.71 -3.95
CA ALA A 429 23.83 -7.37 -4.26
C ALA A 429 23.96 -5.91 -4.72
N GLU A 430 23.06 -5.46 -5.59
CA GLU A 430 23.02 -4.07 -6.08
C GLU A 430 22.67 -3.05 -4.99
N MET A 431 21.92 -3.46 -3.97
CA MET A 431 21.61 -2.62 -2.80
C MET A 431 22.77 -2.47 -1.81
N GLY A 432 23.83 -3.27 -1.94
CA GLY A 432 24.99 -3.26 -1.03
C GLY A 432 25.59 -1.87 -0.76
N PRO A 433 25.85 -1.05 -1.79
CA PRO A 433 26.33 0.33 -1.60
C PRO A 433 25.40 1.20 -0.75
N SER A 434 24.08 1.15 -0.98
CA SER A 434 23.11 1.91 -0.18
C SER A 434 23.03 1.39 1.25
N LEU A 435 23.13 0.07 1.47
CA LEU A 435 23.16 -0.50 2.83
C LEU A 435 24.41 -0.04 3.60
N ALA A 436 25.56 0.05 2.94
CA ALA A 436 26.77 0.61 3.55
C ALA A 436 26.62 2.10 3.88
N GLU A 437 26.02 2.88 2.97
CA GLU A 437 25.70 4.29 3.20
C GLU A 437 24.76 4.49 4.40
N PHE A 438 23.74 3.62 4.56
CA PHE A 438 22.84 3.67 5.71
C PHE A 438 23.58 3.41 7.01
N ARG A 439 24.54 2.47 7.02
CA ARG A 439 25.33 2.18 8.22
C ARG A 439 26.12 3.40 8.68
N ASP A 440 26.81 4.03 7.74
CA ASP A 440 27.76 5.09 8.05
C ASP A 440 27.05 6.45 8.27
N GLY A 441 25.91 6.66 7.60
CA GLY A 441 25.19 7.95 7.59
C GLY A 441 23.92 8.01 8.46
N LEU A 442 23.44 6.90 9.03
CA LEU A 442 22.19 6.86 9.81
C LEU A 442 22.33 6.19 11.19
N ASP A 443 23.54 6.15 11.75
CA ASP A 443 23.87 5.60 13.08
C ASP A 443 23.30 4.19 13.32
N MET A 444 23.46 3.30 12.34
CA MET A 444 22.91 1.93 12.40
C MET A 444 23.84 0.94 13.13
N GLU A 445 24.63 1.41 14.10
CA GLU A 445 25.56 0.56 14.83
C GLU A 445 24.86 -0.43 15.77
N TRP A 446 25.42 -1.63 15.85
CA TRP A 446 25.05 -2.66 16.81
C TRP A 446 25.78 -2.41 18.13
N ARG A 447 25.07 -2.07 19.21
CA ARG A 447 25.65 -1.99 20.57
C ARG A 447 25.56 -3.31 21.31
#